data_AF-A0A1Q7BXZ6-F1
#
_entry.id   AF-A0A1Q7BXZ6-F1
#
_cell.length_a   1.000
_cell.length_b   1.000
_cell.length_c   1.000
_cell.angle_alpha   90.00
_cell.angle_beta   90.00
_cell.angle_gamma   90.00
#
_symmetry.space_group_name_H-M   'P 1'
#
loop_
_entity.id
_entity.type
_entity.pdbx_description
1 polymer ?
#
loop_
_entity_poly.entity_id
_entity_poly.type
_entity_poly.pdbx_seq_one_letter_code
_entity_poly.pdbx_strand_id
1 'polypeptide(L)' 'MRVKTSPAKLRLVEDSANPWYEVILSEGRNRQIRRMFQRVGFNVEKIKRVQLGPLVLDVPPGKYRALTVREVAQLKSL' A
#
# COMPACT_ATOMS: atom_id res chain seq x y z
N MET A 1 -2.85 -1.53 -23.93
CA MET A 1 -1.74 -0.59 -23.67
C MET A 1 -0.85 -1.10 -22.54
N ARG A 2 0.45 -1.32 -22.80
CA ARG A 2 1.44 -1.59 -21.74
C ARG A 2 1.71 -0.29 -21.00
N VAL A 3 1.00 -0.06 -19.89
CA VAL A 3 1.25 1.09 -19.04
C VAL A 3 2.49 0.79 -18.20
N LYS A 4 3.56 1.55 -18.42
CA LYS A 4 4.76 1.49 -17.58
C LYS A 4 4.41 2.16 -16.25
N THR A 5 4.56 1.43 -15.14
CA THR A 5 4.40 1.96 -13.79
C THR A 5 5.72 2.52 -13.29
N SER A 6 5.65 3.45 -12.33
CA SER A 6 6.82 3.88 -11.58
C SER A 6 7.42 2.70 -10.79
N PRO A 7 8.72 2.74 -10.46
CA PRO A 7 9.33 1.73 -9.60
C PRO A 7 8.58 1.60 -8.27
N ALA A 8 8.33 0.37 -7.85
CA ALA A 8 7.77 0.04 -6.56
C ALA A 8 8.83 -0.63 -5.69
N LYS A 9 8.79 -0.40 -4.38
CA LYS A 9 9.61 -1.18 -3.43
C LYS A 9 8.79 -2.36 -2.93
N LEU A 10 9.44 -3.51 -2.80
CA LEU A 10 8.83 -4.75 -2.35
C LEU A 10 9.67 -5.36 -1.23
N ARG A 11 9.02 -5.84 -0.17
CA ARG A 11 9.67 -6.54 0.94
C ARG A 11 8.81 -7.71 1.40
N LEU A 12 9.40 -8.88 1.60
CA LEU A 12 8.73 -10.02 2.21
C LEU A 12 8.57 -9.75 3.72
N VAL A 13 7.35 -9.89 4.22
CA VAL A 13 6.99 -9.66 5.63
C VAL A 13 6.76 -10.99 6.35
N GLU A 14 6.12 -11.92 5.66
CA GLU A 14 5.82 -13.25 6.19
C GLU A 14 6.06 -14.28 5.09
N ASP A 15 6.92 -15.25 5.38
CA ASP A 15 7.23 -16.36 4.48
C ASP A 15 6.38 -17.58 4.88
N SER A 16 5.37 -17.87 4.07
CA SER A 16 4.44 -18.97 4.27
C SER A 16 3.88 -19.43 2.92
N ALA A 17 3.02 -20.45 2.92
CA ALA A 17 2.36 -20.92 1.69
C ALA A 17 1.59 -19.80 0.96
N ASN A 18 1.12 -18.77 1.68
CA ASN A 18 0.49 -17.58 1.13
C ASN A 18 1.19 -16.33 1.72
N PRO A 19 2.30 -15.89 1.12
CA PRO A 19 3.19 -14.92 1.73
C PRO A 19 2.61 -13.51 1.76
N TRP A 20 2.97 -12.74 2.79
CA TRP A 20 2.67 -11.31 2.86
C TRP A 20 3.85 -10.49 2.34
N TYR A 21 3.55 -9.60 1.38
CA TYR A 21 4.49 -8.61 0.90
C TYR A 21 4.06 -7.20 1.29
N GLU A 22 5.02 -6.40 1.75
CA GLU A 22 4.90 -4.96 1.85
C GLU A 22 5.26 -4.35 0.50
N VAL A 23 4.35 -3.52 -0.03
CA VAL A 23 4.50 -2.85 -1.33
C VAL A 23 4.40 -1.35 -1.11
N ILE A 24 5.44 -0.61 -1.47
CA ILE A 24 5.45 0.86 -1.41
C ILE A 24 5.30 1.40 -2.83
N LEU A 25 4.24 2.18 -3.04
CA LEU A 25 3.93 2.85 -4.29
C LEU A 25 3.93 4.36 -4.09
N SER A 26 4.46 5.10 -5.06
CA SER A 26 4.38 6.56 -5.16
C SER A 26 3.31 7.05 -6.14
N GLU A 27 2.60 6.12 -6.81
CA GLU A 27 1.46 6.41 -7.69
C GLU A 27 0.27 5.52 -7.33
N GLY A 28 -0.94 5.91 -7.75
CA GLY A 28 -2.19 5.23 -7.41
C GLY A 28 -3.05 4.90 -8.62
N ARG A 29 -2.59 4.00 -9.52
CA ARG A 29 -3.39 3.57 -10.68
C ARG A 29 -4.48 2.56 -10.29
N ASN A 30 -5.57 2.53 -11.05
CA ASN A 30 -6.69 1.61 -10.79
C ASN A 30 -6.23 0.14 -10.78
N ARG A 31 -6.42 -0.54 -9.63
CA ARG A 31 -6.03 -1.93 -9.37
C ARG A 31 -4.55 -2.23 -9.64
N GLN A 32 -3.66 -1.24 -9.48
CA GLN A 32 -2.24 -1.34 -9.82
C GLN A 32 -1.55 -2.57 -9.21
N ILE A 33 -1.64 -2.78 -7.90
CA ILE A 33 -1.03 -3.92 -7.20
C ILE A 33 -1.51 -5.24 -7.84
N ARG A 34 -2.83 -5.42 -7.98
CA ARG A 34 -3.39 -6.64 -8.57
C ARG A 34 -2.89 -6.89 -9.99
N ARG A 35 -2.81 -5.84 -10.82
CA ARG A 35 -2.31 -5.94 -12.20
C ARG A 35 -0.81 -6.24 -12.26
N MET A 36 -0.01 -5.66 -11.36
CA MET A 36 1.43 -5.92 -11.29
C MET A 36 1.72 -7.38 -10.96
N PHE A 37 1.11 -7.90 -9.88
CA PHE A 37 1.28 -9.30 -9.46
C PHE A 37 0.71 -10.29 -10.49
N GLN A 38 -0.45 -10.00 -11.08
CA GLN A 38 -1.01 -10.86 -12.13
C GLN A 38 -0.06 -10.97 -13.33
N ARG A 39 0.67 -9.90 -13.65
CA ARG A 39 1.62 -9.88 -14.77
C ARG A 39 2.87 -10.72 -14.52
N VAL A 40 3.20 -11.02 -13.27
CA VAL A 40 4.26 -11.95 -12.89
C VAL A 40 3.75 -13.33 -12.48
N GLY A 41 2.46 -13.62 -12.73
CA GLY A 41 1.86 -14.94 -12.52
C GLY A 41 1.22 -15.18 -11.15
N PHE A 42 1.08 -14.14 -10.32
CA PHE A 42 0.50 -14.26 -8.97
C PHE A 42 -0.86 -13.55 -8.86
N ASN A 43 -1.80 -14.19 -8.17
CA ASN A 43 -3.07 -13.58 -7.82
C ASN A 43 -3.00 -13.01 -6.40
N VAL A 44 -3.39 -11.76 -6.23
CA VAL A 44 -3.43 -11.13 -4.91
C VAL A 44 -4.77 -11.46 -4.26
N GLU A 45 -4.76 -12.21 -3.17
CA GLU A 45 -5.99 -12.54 -2.45
C GLU A 45 -6.44 -11.36 -1.57
N LYS A 46 -5.54 -10.85 -0.73
CA LYS A 46 -5.83 -9.80 0.24
C LYS A 46 -4.91 -8.59 0.05
N ILE A 47 -5.47 -7.39 0.23
CA ILE A 47 -4.72 -6.13 0.25
C ILE A 47 -5.16 -5.34 1.47
N LYS A 48 -4.20 -4.88 2.26
CA LYS A 48 -4.44 -3.97 3.38
C LYS A 48 -3.50 -2.78 3.24
N ARG A 49 -4.04 -1.56 3.22
CA ARG A 49 -3.22 -0.35 3.29
C ARG A 49 -2.88 -0.11 4.76
N VAL A 50 -1.60 -0.23 5.09
CA VAL A 50 -1.07 -0.06 6.45
C VAL A 50 -0.44 1.31 6.69
N GLN A 51 -0.12 2.05 5.63
CA GLN A 51 0.49 3.37 5.72
C GLN A 51 0.09 4.26 4.54
N LEU A 52 0.00 5.57 4.77
CA LEU A 52 -0.15 6.62 3.75
C LEU A 52 0.75 7.81 4.11
N GLY A 53 1.85 7.98 3.37
CA GLY A 53 2.86 8.99 3.70
C GLY A 53 3.35 8.80 5.15
N PRO A 54 3.25 9.81 6.03
CA PRO A 54 3.63 9.72 7.44
C PRO A 54 2.60 8.97 8.31
N LEU A 55 1.38 8.73 7.82
CA LEU A 55 0.31 8.12 8.61
C LEU A 55 0.41 6.60 8.60
N VAL A 56 0.59 6.01 9.78
CA VAL A 56 0.50 4.56 9.99
C VAL A 56 -0.90 4.20 10.46
N LEU A 57 -1.45 3.09 9.97
CA LEU A 57 -2.75 2.59 10.38
C LEU A 57 -2.72 2.14 11.84
N ASP A 58 -3.38 2.91 12.70
CA ASP A 58 -3.43 2.72 14.15
C ASP A 58 -4.86 2.53 14.69
N VAL A 59 -5.86 2.48 13.82
CA VAL A 59 -7.26 2.26 14.19
C VAL A 59 -7.77 0.87 13.82
N PRO A 60 -8.65 0.27 14.63
CA PRO A 60 -9.32 -0.98 14.29
C PRO A 60 -10.22 -0.86 13.04
N PRO A 61 -10.55 -1.99 12.38
CA PRO A 61 -11.53 -2.00 11.29
C PRO A 61 -12.86 -1.36 11.69
N GLY A 62 -13.41 -0.50 10.82
CA GLY A 62 -14.68 0.19 11.05
C GLY A 62 -14.61 1.38 12.01
N LYS A 63 -13.43 1.69 12.58
CA LYS A 63 -13.21 2.87 13.41
C LYS A 63 -12.45 3.95 12.63
N TYR A 64 -12.60 5.18 13.08
CA TYR A 64 -11.86 6.34 12.58
C TYR A 64 -11.52 7.25 13.76
N ARG A 65 -10.53 8.11 13.55
CA ARG A 65 -10.16 9.19 14.48
C ARG A 65 -9.84 10.45 13.69
N ALA A 66 -9.89 11.60 14.37
CA ALA A 66 -9.34 12.83 13.83
C ALA A 66 -7.81 12.74 13.74
N LEU A 67 -7.24 13.38 12.71
CA LEU A 67 -5.80 13.59 12.62
C LEU A 67 -5.38 14.66 13.61
N THR A 68 -4.19 14.48 14.20
CA THR A 68 -3.56 15.50 15.03
C THR A 68 -3.06 16.67 14.18
N VAL A 69 -2.86 17.83 14.79
CA VAL A 69 -2.31 19.01 14.09
C VAL A 69 -0.95 18.70 13.46
N ARG A 70 -0.13 17.88 14.12
CA ARG A 70 1.19 17.44 13.61
C ARG A 70 1.05 16.58 12.36
N GLU A 71 0.17 15.59 12.37
CA GLU A 71 -0.11 14.71 11.22
C GLU A 71 -0.63 15.50 10.01
N VAL A 72 -1.52 16.47 10.27
CA VAL A 72 -2.02 17.37 9.21
C VAL A 72 -0.89 18.20 8.62
N ALA A 73 0.00 18.76 9.46
CA ALA A 73 1.14 19.53 8.98
C ALA A 73 2.08 18.68 8.12
N GLN A 74 2.39 17.45 8.55
CA GLN A 74 3.24 16.52 7.80
C GLN A 74 2.62 16.14 6.45
N LEU A 75 1.30 15.93 6.38
CA LEU A 75 0.62 15.65 5.12
C LEU A 75 0.63 16.83 4.15
N LYS A 76 0.56 18.07 4.66
CA LYS A 76 0.60 19.28 3.82
C LYS A 76 1.99 19.56 3.24
N SER A 77 3.04 19.03 3.86
CA SER A 77 4.43 19.21 3.40
C SER A 77 4.94 18.07 2.52
N LEU A 78 4.07 17.13 2.10
CA LEU A 78 4.41 16.03 1.20
C LEU A 78 4.50 16.47 -0.27
#